data_AF-A0A2T9K5L4-F1
#
_entry.id   AF-A0A2T9K5L4-F1
#
_cell.length_a   1.000
_cell.length_b   1.000
_cell.length_c   1.000
_cell.angle_alpha   90.00
_cell.angle_beta   90.00
_cell.angle_gamma   90.00
#
_symmetry.space_group_name_H-M   'P 1'
#
loop_
_entity.id
_entity.type
_entity.pdbx_description
1 polymer ?
#
loop_
_entity_poly.entity_id
_entity_poly.type
_entity_poly.pdbx_seq_one_letter_code
_entity_poly.pdbx_strand_id
1 'polypeptide(L)'
;MVGLGGLALAPLALGGALLLRRAWTHANARRPWLIAGGWALLAAAIAVSVPFLGAARGPSIVLALASTVALAVVAAGVELREAKRKAPRELALEPSDRRRVAWRGWLRGFLAGPLGGAAAMAVGLAVAVCFPAEVKTRLIIGGMLVPFLWAGGMAWTLSDDKILRALAVLVGVTVAGFGAVFLKGSL
;
A
#
# COMPACT_ATOMS: atom_id res chain seq x y z
N MET A 1 -2.31 -29.69 0.70
CA MET A 1 -3.45 -29.15 -0.07
C MET A 1 -3.55 -27.61 -0.06
N VAL A 2 -2.97 -26.88 0.89
CA VAL A 2 -3.07 -25.39 0.97
C VAL A 2 -2.40 -24.65 -0.19
N GLY A 3 -1.29 -25.17 -0.74
CA GLY A 3 -0.56 -24.51 -1.84
C GLY A 3 -1.33 -24.44 -3.16
N LEU A 4 -2.16 -25.44 -3.48
CA LEU A 4 -2.92 -25.49 -4.73
C LEU A 4 -4.14 -24.56 -4.71
N GLY A 5 -4.78 -24.40 -3.56
CA GLY A 5 -5.92 -23.48 -3.40
C GLY A 5 -5.53 -22.01 -3.53
N GLY A 6 -4.34 -21.63 -3.06
CA GLY A 6 -3.81 -20.27 -3.23
C GLY A 6 -3.49 -19.92 -4.70
N LEU A 7 -3.04 -20.90 -5.48
CA LEU A 7 -2.76 -20.71 -6.92
C LEU A 7 -4.02 -20.46 -7.74
N ALA A 8 -5.18 -20.99 -7.33
CA ALA A 8 -6.45 -20.74 -8.01
C ALA A 8 -6.87 -19.25 -7.96
N LEU A 9 -6.39 -18.50 -6.96
CA LEU A 9 -6.66 -17.06 -6.81
C LEU A 9 -5.57 -16.18 -7.44
N ALA A 10 -4.46 -16.78 -7.89
CA ALA A 10 -3.38 -16.06 -8.56
C ALA A 10 -3.80 -15.34 -9.86
N PRO A 11 -4.70 -15.88 -10.70
CA PRO A 11 -5.19 -15.18 -11.89
C PRO A 11 -5.93 -13.88 -11.55
N LEU A 12 -6.69 -13.85 -10.44
CA LEU A 12 -7.40 -12.65 -9.97
C LEU A 12 -6.40 -11.59 -9.50
N ALA A 13 -5.39 -12.00 -8.74
CA ALA A 13 -4.34 -11.10 -8.28
C ALA A 13 -3.51 -10.53 -9.45
N LEU A 14 -3.16 -11.38 -10.42
CA LEU A 14 -2.42 -11.01 -11.63
C LEU A 14 -3.26 -10.10 -12.54
N GLY A 15 -4.53 -10.42 -12.75
CA GLY A 15 -5.47 -9.60 -13.52
C GLY A 15 -5.64 -8.20 -12.91
N GLY A 16 -5.81 -8.13 -11.59
CA GLY A 16 -5.86 -6.86 -10.85
C GLY A 16 -4.59 -6.03 -11.03
N ALA A 17 -3.42 -6.66 -10.84
CA ALA A 17 -2.12 -6.00 -11.02
C ALA A 17 -1.89 -5.50 -12.45
N LEU A 18 -2.28 -6.28 -13.47
CA LEU A 18 -2.15 -5.89 -14.88
C LEU A 18 -3.11 -4.76 -15.27
N LEU A 19 -4.34 -4.76 -14.75
CA LEU A 19 -5.29 -3.65 -14.96
C LEU A 19 -4.75 -2.35 -14.37
N LEU A 20 -4.20 -2.41 -13.15
CA LEU A 20 -3.56 -1.27 -12.52
C LEU A 20 -2.32 -0.81 -13.30
N ARG A 21 -1.48 -1.73 -13.78
CA ARG A 21 -0.32 -1.39 -14.64
C ARG A 21 -0.77 -0.72 -15.94
N ARG A 22 -1.82 -1.21 -16.61
CA ARG A 22 -2.38 -0.59 -17.82
C ARG A 22 -2.98 0.80 -17.55
N ALA A 23 -3.65 0.98 -16.41
CA ALA A 23 -4.19 2.27 -15.99
C ALA A 23 -3.07 3.30 -15.73
N TRP A 24 -1.89 2.82 -15.35
CA TRP A 24 -0.72 3.65 -15.13
C TRP A 24 -0.03 4.01 -16.45
N THR A 25 0.14 3.06 -17.36
CA THR A 25 0.84 3.32 -18.64
C THR A 25 0.03 4.15 -19.63
N HIS A 26 -1.31 4.10 -19.57
CA HIS A 26 -2.17 4.80 -20.51
C HIS A 26 -3.06 5.83 -19.82
N ALA A 27 -2.82 7.11 -20.08
CA ALA A 27 -3.69 8.21 -19.69
C ALA A 27 -4.90 8.32 -20.65
N ASN A 28 -5.80 7.34 -20.58
CA ASN A 28 -6.98 7.28 -21.45
C ASN A 28 -8.28 7.50 -20.66
N ALA A 29 -9.39 7.81 -21.33
CA ALA A 29 -10.71 8.01 -20.69
C ALA A 29 -11.19 6.80 -19.85
N ARG A 30 -10.65 5.60 -20.14
CA ARG A 30 -10.92 4.36 -19.40
C ARG A 30 -10.10 4.21 -18.11
N ARG A 31 -9.15 5.11 -17.83
CA ARG A 31 -8.29 5.08 -16.64
C ARG A 31 -9.04 4.91 -15.31
N PRO A 32 -10.10 5.68 -14.99
CA PRO A 32 -10.84 5.48 -13.74
C PRO A 32 -11.48 4.09 -13.66
N TRP A 33 -11.99 3.57 -14.78
CA TRP A 33 -12.57 2.23 -14.86
C TRP A 33 -11.55 1.11 -14.70
N LEU A 34 -10.34 1.28 -15.25
CA LEU A 34 -9.24 0.32 -15.07
C LEU A 34 -8.75 0.29 -13.61
N ILE A 35 -8.70 1.45 -12.95
CA ILE A 35 -8.36 1.56 -11.53
C ILE A 35 -9.43 0.86 -10.69
N ALA A 36 -10.70 1.22 -10.90
CA ALA A 36 -11.81 0.62 -10.18
C ALA A 36 -11.87 -0.90 -10.39
N GLY A 37 -11.71 -1.37 -11.64
CA GLY A 37 -11.68 -2.79 -11.98
C GLY A 37 -10.50 -3.54 -11.36
N GLY A 38 -9.31 -2.94 -11.35
CA GLY A 38 -8.13 -3.53 -10.71
C GLY A 38 -8.30 -3.71 -9.21
N TRP A 39 -8.79 -2.68 -8.51
CA TRP A 39 -9.10 -2.77 -7.07
C TRP A 39 -10.26 -3.72 -6.78
N ALA A 40 -11.31 -3.73 -7.61
CA ALA A 40 -12.43 -4.65 -7.47
C ALA A 40 -11.98 -6.11 -7.62
N LEU A 41 -11.07 -6.42 -8.55
CA LEU A 41 -10.51 -7.76 -8.71
C LEU A 41 -9.72 -8.20 -7.46
N LEU A 42 -8.92 -7.30 -6.88
CA LEU A 42 -8.17 -7.59 -5.65
C LEU A 42 -9.09 -7.78 -4.45
N ALA A 43 -10.12 -6.94 -4.32
CA ALA A 43 -11.14 -7.07 -3.28
C ALA A 43 -11.93 -8.39 -3.44
N ALA A 44 -12.28 -8.76 -4.67
CA ALA A 44 -12.92 -10.03 -4.98
C ALA A 44 -12.02 -11.22 -4.64
N ALA A 45 -10.72 -11.16 -4.94
CA ALA A 45 -9.77 -12.20 -4.56
C ALA A 45 -9.74 -12.40 -3.03
N ILE A 46 -9.74 -11.31 -2.25
CA ILE A 46 -9.80 -11.36 -0.78
C ILE A 46 -11.14 -11.94 -0.32
N ALA A 47 -12.26 -11.48 -0.87
CA ALA A 47 -13.59 -11.94 -0.49
C ALA A 47 -13.79 -13.44 -0.79
N VAL A 48 -13.36 -13.91 -1.95
CA VAL A 48 -13.44 -15.33 -2.35
C VAL A 48 -12.51 -16.20 -1.49
N SER A 49 -11.40 -15.66 -0.99
CA SER A 49 -10.48 -16.42 -0.14
C SER A 49 -11.08 -16.84 1.20
N VAL A 50 -12.04 -16.08 1.73
CA VAL A 50 -12.67 -16.34 3.04
C VAL A 50 -13.44 -17.67 3.05
N PRO A 51 -14.41 -17.93 2.15
CA PRO A 51 -15.11 -19.21 2.11
C PRO A 51 -14.21 -20.37 1.63
N PHE A 52 -13.16 -20.09 0.85
CA PHE A 52 -12.35 -21.14 0.21
C PHE A 52 -11.17 -21.64 1.08
N LEU A 53 -10.54 -20.73 1.84
CA LEU A 53 -9.30 -20.99 2.58
C LEU A 53 -9.43 -20.65 4.08
N GLY A 54 -10.62 -20.18 4.50
CA GLY A 54 -10.92 -19.78 5.86
C GLY A 54 -10.64 -18.30 6.12
N ALA A 55 -11.42 -17.71 7.03
CA ALA A 55 -11.47 -16.26 7.27
C ALA A 55 -10.14 -15.63 7.68
N ALA A 56 -9.26 -16.35 8.38
CA ALA A 56 -7.95 -15.83 8.78
C ALA A 56 -6.84 -16.13 7.77
N ARG A 57 -6.83 -17.35 7.21
CA ARG A 57 -5.72 -17.82 6.34
C ARG A 57 -5.87 -17.32 4.91
N GLY A 58 -7.08 -17.32 4.37
CA GLY A 58 -7.37 -16.91 2.99
C GLY A 58 -6.88 -15.49 2.68
N PRO A 59 -7.35 -14.46 3.41
CA PRO A 59 -6.95 -13.08 3.16
C PRO A 59 -5.44 -12.87 3.25
N SER A 60 -4.80 -13.52 4.24
CA SER A 60 -3.35 -13.45 4.45
C SER A 60 -2.57 -14.01 3.26
N ILE A 61 -2.98 -15.16 2.73
CA ILE A 61 -2.35 -15.80 1.55
C ILE A 61 -2.55 -14.92 0.31
N VAL A 62 -3.77 -14.41 0.08
CA VAL A 62 -4.06 -13.56 -1.08
C VAL A 62 -3.29 -12.25 -1.02
N LEU A 63 -3.17 -11.61 0.14
CA LEU A 63 -2.39 -10.38 0.31
C LEU A 63 -0.90 -10.61 -0.01
N ALA A 64 -0.31 -11.69 0.50
CA ALA A 64 1.08 -12.04 0.21
C ALA A 64 1.29 -12.34 -1.28
N LEU A 65 0.38 -13.11 -1.87
CA LEU A 65 0.46 -13.51 -3.27
C LEU A 65 0.25 -12.31 -4.20
N ALA A 66 -0.74 -11.46 -3.93
CA ALA A 66 -0.99 -10.25 -4.70
C ALA A 66 0.18 -9.28 -4.65
N SER A 67 0.80 -9.11 -3.49
CA SER A 67 2.02 -8.29 -3.33
C SER A 67 3.17 -8.85 -4.16
N THR A 68 3.39 -10.17 -4.11
CA THR A 68 4.46 -10.85 -4.87
C THR A 68 4.24 -10.76 -6.37
N VAL A 69 3.01 -10.97 -6.84
CA VAL A 69 2.64 -10.86 -8.25
C VAL A 69 2.76 -9.43 -8.74
N ALA A 70 2.29 -8.44 -7.98
CA ALA A 70 2.43 -7.04 -8.32
C ALA A 70 3.92 -6.65 -8.43
N LEU A 71 4.76 -7.11 -7.49
CA LEU A 71 6.20 -6.89 -7.53
C LEU A 71 6.83 -7.52 -8.77
N ALA A 72 6.46 -8.76 -9.12
CA ALA A 72 6.94 -9.43 -10.33
C ALA A 72 6.50 -8.71 -11.60
N VAL A 73 5.26 -8.22 -11.66
CA VAL A 73 4.73 -7.41 -12.77
C VAL A 73 5.49 -6.09 -12.90
N VAL A 74 5.86 -5.44 -11.79
CA VAL A 74 6.68 -4.24 -11.81
C VAL A 74 8.11 -4.56 -12.25
N ALA A 75 8.74 -5.59 -11.67
CA ALA A 75 10.09 -6.03 -12.01
C ALA A 75 10.24 -6.41 -13.48
N ALA A 76 9.25 -7.11 -14.05
CA ALA A 76 9.21 -7.45 -15.48
C ALA A 76 9.01 -6.23 -16.40
N GLY A 77 8.62 -5.08 -15.84
CA GLY A 77 8.53 -3.80 -16.55
C GLY A 77 9.72 -2.88 -16.34
N VAL A 78 10.71 -3.28 -15.54
CA VAL A 78 11.93 -2.50 -15.35
C VAL A 78 12.78 -2.66 -16.61
N GLU A 79 12.67 -1.71 -17.52
CA GLU A 79 13.71 -1.51 -18.52
C GLU A 79 14.97 -1.04 -17.78
N LEU A 80 16.05 -1.83 -17.88
CA LEU A 80 17.37 -1.42 -17.42
C LEU A 80 17.73 -0.14 -18.18
N ARG A 81 17.61 1.00 -17.49
CA ARG A 81 17.88 2.32 -18.03
C ARG A 81 19.28 2.32 -18.64
N GLU A 82 19.37 2.31 -19.97
CA GLU A 82 20.64 2.55 -20.63
C GLU A 82 21.16 3.92 -20.19
N ALA A 83 22.29 3.93 -19.50
CA ALA A 83 22.76 5.06 -18.72
C ALA A 83 23.16 6.31 -19.54
N LYS A 84 22.86 6.39 -20.86
CA LYS A 84 23.41 7.43 -21.74
C LYS A 84 22.53 7.84 -22.93
N ARG A 85 21.23 8.07 -22.75
CA ARG A 85 20.50 8.97 -23.68
C ARG A 85 20.21 10.30 -23.00
N LYS A 86 21.00 11.32 -23.33
CA LYS A 86 20.68 12.72 -23.02
C LYS A 86 19.27 13.01 -23.53
N ALA A 87 18.38 13.43 -22.64
CA ALA A 87 17.06 13.90 -23.01
C ALA A 87 17.19 15.09 -23.99
N PRO A 88 16.39 15.15 -25.07
CA PRO A 88 16.33 16.32 -25.95
C PRO A 88 15.93 17.55 -25.13
N ARG A 89 16.66 18.65 -25.33
CA ARG A 89 16.62 19.89 -24.54
C ARG A 89 15.29 20.68 -24.63
N GLU A 90 14.28 20.16 -25.31
CA GLU A 90 13.07 20.89 -25.71
C GLU A 90 11.73 20.28 -25.27
N LEU A 91 11.71 19.15 -24.55
CA LEU A 91 10.49 18.76 -23.85
C LEU A 91 10.39 19.57 -22.56
N ALA A 92 9.30 20.32 -22.41
CA ALA A 92 8.93 20.97 -21.17
C ALA A 92 8.98 19.93 -20.05
N LEU A 93 10.06 19.97 -19.26
CA LEU A 93 10.30 19.06 -18.15
C LEU A 93 9.05 19.06 -17.28
N GLU A 94 8.43 17.90 -17.11
CA GLU A 94 7.38 17.73 -16.11
C GLU A 94 7.94 18.18 -14.74
N PRO A 95 7.14 18.79 -13.85
CA PRO A 95 7.63 19.31 -12.58
C PRO A 95 8.41 18.30 -11.71
N SER A 96 8.24 16.99 -11.97
CA SER A 96 8.95 15.86 -11.38
C SER A 96 10.41 15.72 -11.84
N ASP A 97 10.78 16.31 -12.98
CA ASP A 97 12.12 16.30 -13.58
C ASP A 97 12.99 17.49 -13.11
N ARG A 98 12.45 18.36 -12.24
CA ARG A 98 13.22 19.44 -11.60
C ARG A 98 14.25 18.84 -10.64
N ARG A 99 15.49 19.33 -10.76
CA ARG A 99 16.70 19.03 -9.97
C ARG A 99 16.39 18.37 -8.62
N ARG A 100 16.67 17.06 -8.49
CA ARG A 100 16.57 16.32 -7.22
C ARG A 100 17.40 17.02 -6.15
N VAL A 101 16.74 17.72 -5.24
CA VAL A 101 17.37 18.26 -4.04
C VAL A 101 17.54 17.11 -3.06
N ALA A 102 18.78 16.64 -2.83
CA ALA A 102 19.08 15.50 -1.97
C ALA A 102 18.43 15.60 -0.56
N TRP A 103 18.29 16.83 -0.05
CA TRP A 103 17.57 17.14 1.20
C TRP A 103 16.10 16.71 1.20
N ARG A 104 15.37 16.88 0.08
CA ARG A 104 14.00 16.37 -0.05
C ARG A 104 13.93 14.85 0.00
N GLY A 105 14.99 14.17 -0.44
CA GLY A 105 15.12 12.71 -0.33
C GLY A 105 15.26 12.26 1.12
N TRP A 106 16.13 12.92 1.88
CA TRP A 106 16.27 12.69 3.33
C TRP A 106 14.98 12.99 4.09
N LEU A 107 14.31 14.12 3.78
CA LEU A 107 13.03 14.47 4.39
C LEU A 107 11.94 13.43 4.08
N ARG A 108 11.88 12.93 2.84
CA ARG A 108 10.98 11.82 2.48
C ARG A 108 11.32 10.53 3.22
N GLY A 109 12.60 10.21 3.38
CA GLY A 109 13.03 9.04 4.16
C GLY A 109 12.60 9.13 5.63
N PHE A 110 12.74 10.31 6.24
CA PHE A 110 12.34 10.54 7.63
C PHE A 110 10.82 10.56 7.83
N LEU A 111 10.06 11.06 6.85
CA LEU A 111 8.60 10.91 6.84
C LEU A 111 8.18 9.46 6.63
N ALA A 112 8.77 8.78 5.65
CA ALA A 112 8.43 7.41 5.28
C ALA A 112 8.71 6.43 6.43
N GLY A 113 9.86 6.57 7.08
CA GLY A 113 10.30 5.71 8.16
C GLY A 113 9.63 6.05 9.48
N PRO A 114 10.21 6.94 10.31
CA PRO A 114 9.69 7.29 11.62
C PRO A 114 8.21 7.69 11.67
N LEU A 115 7.79 8.62 10.81
CA LEU A 115 6.41 9.15 10.86
C LEU A 115 5.39 8.12 10.36
N GLY A 116 5.72 7.39 9.30
CA GLY A 116 4.95 6.23 8.85
C GLY A 116 4.81 5.16 9.94
N GLY A 117 5.87 4.93 10.71
CA GLY A 117 5.88 3.97 11.81
C GLY A 117 4.99 4.42 12.98
N ALA A 118 5.06 5.70 13.35
CA ALA A 118 4.18 6.28 14.38
C ALA A 118 2.71 6.19 13.99
N ALA A 119 2.37 6.51 12.74
CA ALA A 119 1.00 6.39 12.23
C ALA A 119 0.52 4.93 12.23
N ALA A 120 1.35 3.99 11.79
CA ALA A 120 1.03 2.56 11.80
C ALA A 120 0.83 2.04 13.23
N MET A 121 1.68 2.47 14.17
CA MET A 121 1.56 2.11 15.58
C MET A 121 0.28 2.68 16.20
N ALA A 122 -0.06 3.95 15.91
CA ALA A 122 -1.29 4.58 16.38
C ALA A 122 -2.53 3.81 15.93
N VAL A 123 -2.55 3.33 14.68
CA VAL A 123 -3.65 2.50 14.17
C VAL A 123 -3.66 1.11 14.82
N GLY A 124 -2.50 0.45 14.94
CA GLY A 124 -2.41 -0.86 15.60
C GLY A 124 -2.88 -0.80 17.05
N LEU A 125 -2.51 0.26 17.77
CA LEU A 125 -2.95 0.51 19.15
C LEU A 125 -4.45 0.84 19.22
N ALA A 126 -4.95 1.68 18.32
CA ALA A 126 -6.38 1.98 18.23
C ALA A 126 -7.21 0.72 18.00
N VAL A 127 -6.75 -0.20 17.15
CA VAL A 127 -7.39 -1.51 16.96
C VAL A 127 -7.28 -2.37 18.22
N ALA A 128 -6.11 -2.43 18.83
CA ALA A 128 -5.90 -3.20 20.06
C ALA A 128 -6.78 -2.71 21.23
N VAL A 129 -7.14 -1.44 21.29
CA VAL A 129 -7.93 -0.85 22.38
C VAL A 129 -9.44 -0.77 22.03
N CYS A 130 -9.77 -0.36 20.81
CA CYS A 130 -11.14 0.00 20.46
C CYS A 130 -11.92 -1.13 19.75
N PHE A 131 -11.23 -2.10 19.14
CA PHE A 131 -11.89 -3.13 18.33
C PHE A 131 -12.73 -4.08 19.20
N PRO A 132 -14.00 -4.35 18.84
CA PRO A 132 -14.93 -5.17 19.63
C PRO A 132 -14.66 -6.67 19.40
N ALA A 133 -13.56 -7.18 19.94
CA ALA A 133 -13.22 -8.60 19.94
C ALA A 133 -12.65 -9.03 21.30
N GLU A 134 -12.35 -10.31 21.50
CA GLU A 134 -11.60 -10.75 22.68
C GLU A 134 -10.24 -10.06 22.79
N VAL A 135 -9.75 -9.85 24.02
CA VAL A 135 -8.47 -9.15 24.29
C VAL A 135 -7.31 -9.78 23.51
N LYS A 136 -7.22 -11.11 23.52
CA LYS A 136 -6.21 -11.85 22.75
C LYS A 136 -6.29 -11.55 21.25
N THR A 137 -7.50 -11.58 20.69
CA THR A 137 -7.74 -11.40 19.25
C THR A 137 -7.42 -9.98 18.79
N ARG A 138 -7.88 -8.95 19.51
CA ARG A 138 -7.61 -7.55 19.15
C ARG A 138 -6.13 -7.18 19.27
N LEU A 139 -5.40 -7.73 20.25
CA LEU A 139 -3.96 -7.55 20.40
C LEU A 139 -3.19 -8.16 19.22
N ILE A 140 -3.55 -9.39 18.82
CA ILE A 140 -2.93 -10.06 17.68
C ILE A 140 -3.18 -9.27 16.38
N ILE A 141 -4.43 -8.87 16.12
CA ILE A 141 -4.78 -8.10 14.92
C ILE A 141 -4.06 -6.74 14.92
N GLY A 142 -4.08 -6.03 16.05
CA GLY A 142 -3.40 -4.74 16.20
C GLY A 142 -1.90 -4.85 15.91
N GLY A 143 -1.22 -5.81 16.51
CA GLY A 143 0.21 -6.05 16.30
C GLY A 143 0.55 -6.48 14.87
N MET A 144 -0.29 -7.31 14.24
CA MET A 144 -0.09 -7.74 12.85
C MET A 144 -0.31 -6.63 11.84
N LEU A 145 -1.19 -5.66 12.12
CA LEU A 145 -1.46 -4.53 11.21
C LEU A 145 -0.28 -3.57 11.08
N VAL A 146 0.46 -3.32 12.16
CA VAL A 146 1.55 -2.35 12.20
C VAL A 146 2.57 -2.53 11.07
N PRO A 147 3.19 -3.71 10.85
CA PRO A 147 4.19 -3.86 9.79
C PRO A 147 3.64 -3.63 8.37
N PHE A 148 2.39 -4.04 8.11
CA PHE A 148 1.76 -3.83 6.79
C PHE A 148 1.45 -2.36 6.55
N LEU A 149 0.89 -1.68 7.55
CA LEU A 149 0.60 -0.25 7.47
C LEU A 149 1.88 0.58 7.35
N TRP A 150 2.94 0.16 8.05
CA TRP A 150 4.22 0.84 7.99
C TRP A 150 4.89 0.69 6.63
N ALA A 151 4.96 -0.54 6.10
CA ALA A 151 5.50 -0.81 4.76
C ALA A 151 4.67 -0.12 3.67
N GLY A 152 3.34 -0.15 3.77
CA GLY A 152 2.43 0.56 2.87
C GLY A 152 2.61 2.07 2.95
N GLY A 153 2.77 2.61 4.16
CA GLY A 153 3.08 4.02 4.41
C GLY A 153 4.41 4.45 3.78
N MET A 154 5.46 3.63 3.88
CA MET A 154 6.74 3.85 3.20
C MET A 154 6.56 3.85 1.67
N ALA A 155 5.90 2.85 1.10
CA ALA A 155 5.70 2.76 -0.34
C ALA A 155 4.88 3.95 -0.87
N TRP A 156 3.84 4.37 -0.14
CA TRP A 156 3.00 5.50 -0.51
C TRP A 156 3.74 6.85 -0.41
N THR A 157 4.42 7.11 0.71
CA THR A 157 5.17 8.37 0.92
C THR A 157 6.31 8.54 -0.10
N LEU A 158 6.95 7.45 -0.52
CA LEU A 158 8.00 7.46 -1.55
C LEU A 158 7.46 7.64 -2.97
N SER A 159 6.23 7.19 -3.24
CA SER A 159 5.57 7.35 -4.53
C SER A 159 4.79 8.67 -4.66
N ASP A 160 4.60 9.42 -3.57
CA ASP A 160 3.90 10.71 -3.60
C ASP A 160 4.79 11.90 -4.02
N ASP A 161 4.37 12.61 -5.07
CA ASP A 161 5.01 13.83 -5.53
C ASP A 161 4.85 15.00 -4.52
N LYS A 162 3.82 14.95 -3.68
CA LYS A 162 3.44 16.00 -2.73
C LYS A 162 3.72 15.59 -1.28
N ILE A 163 4.94 15.87 -0.82
CA ILE A 163 5.41 15.57 0.55
C ILE A 163 4.46 16.13 1.63
N LEU A 164 3.90 17.33 1.43
CA LEU A 164 2.96 17.96 2.37
C LEU A 164 1.66 17.15 2.55
N ARG A 165 1.18 16.48 1.50
CA ARG A 165 -0.01 15.62 1.59
C ARG A 165 0.29 14.40 2.43
N ALA A 166 1.43 13.75 2.15
CA ALA A 166 1.88 12.59 2.93
C ALA A 166 2.07 12.95 4.41
N LEU A 167 2.69 14.10 4.70
CA LEU A 167 2.82 14.63 6.06
C LEU A 167 1.46 14.79 6.72
N ALA A 168 0.54 15.54 6.10
CA ALA A 168 -0.75 15.87 6.68
C ALA A 168 -1.57 14.60 7.00
N VAL A 169 -1.56 13.62 6.10
CA VAL A 169 -2.26 12.35 6.31
C VAL A 169 -1.62 11.56 7.44
N LEU A 170 -0.30 11.40 7.44
CA LEU A 170 0.38 10.62 8.49
C LEU A 170 0.23 11.26 9.87
N VAL A 171 0.36 12.58 9.98
CA VAL A 171 0.10 13.32 11.22
C VAL A 171 -1.37 13.15 11.63
N GLY A 172 -2.31 13.31 10.70
CA GLY A 172 -3.74 13.16 10.96
C GLY A 172 -4.09 11.76 11.47
N VAL A 173 -3.56 10.70 10.84
CA VAL A 173 -3.76 9.31 11.27
C VAL A 173 -3.14 9.07 12.65
N THR A 174 -1.96 9.64 12.92
CA THR A 174 -1.29 9.52 14.22
C THR A 174 -2.14 10.17 15.32
N VAL A 175 -2.58 11.41 15.12
CA VAL A 175 -3.39 12.16 16.08
C VAL A 175 -4.74 11.49 16.29
N ALA A 176 -5.43 11.08 15.23
CA ALA A 176 -6.72 10.41 15.32
C ALA A 176 -6.62 9.05 16.01
N GLY A 177 -5.61 8.25 15.67
CA GLY A 177 -5.38 6.93 16.27
C GLY A 177 -5.09 7.01 17.77
N PHE A 178 -4.12 7.83 18.18
CA PHE A 178 -3.84 8.03 19.61
C PHE A 178 -4.98 8.72 20.34
N GLY A 179 -5.66 9.67 19.70
CA GLY A 179 -6.84 10.33 20.27
C GLY A 179 -7.97 9.35 20.56
N ALA A 180 -8.25 8.41 19.65
CA ALA A 180 -9.24 7.36 19.88
C ALA A 180 -8.87 6.44 21.06
N VAL A 181 -7.59 6.07 21.17
CA VAL A 181 -7.08 5.30 22.32
C VAL A 181 -7.26 6.06 23.62
N PHE A 182 -6.91 7.34 23.65
CA PHE A 182 -7.02 8.19 24.84
C PHE A 182 -8.48 8.34 25.30
N LEU A 183 -9.39 8.65 24.37
CA LEU A 183 -10.83 8.79 24.66
C LEU A 183 -11.43 7.50 25.21
N LYS A 184 -11.04 6.34 24.67
CA LYS A 184 -11.48 5.04 25.18
C LYS A 184 -10.90 4.74 26.57
N GLY A 185 -9.65 5.12 26.82
CA GLY A 185 -9.00 4.92 28.12
C GLY A 185 -9.49 5.85 29.24
N SER A 186 -10.15 6.96 28.88
CA SER A 186 -10.75 7.91 29.84
C SER A 186 -12.21 7.63 30.21
N LEU A 187 -12.84 6.63 29.56
CA LEU A 187 -14.22 6.17 29.81
C LEU A 187 -14.21 4.88 30.63
#